data_AF-A0A0R1QSV8-F1
#
_entry.id   AF-A0A0R1QSV8-F1
#
_cell.length_a   1.000
_cell.length_b   1.000
_cell.length_c   1.000
_cell.angle_alpha   90.00
_cell.angle_beta   90.00
_cell.angle_gamma   90.00
#
_symmetry.space_group_name_H-M   'P 1'
#
loop_
_entity.id
_entity.type
_entity.pdbx_description
1 polymer ?
#
loop_
_entity_poly.entity_id
_entity_poly.type
_entity_poly.pdbx_seq_one_letter_code
_entity_poly.pdbx_strand_id
1 'polypeptide(L)' 'MALLDHSVEALLKEDQAELERLWDHQLTGNKKAFREIHVGQRASDWVIEYQLKDDGTVVLLLQTGSHH' A
#
# COMPACT_ATOMS: atom_id res chain seq x y z
N MET A 1 1.06 17.17 5.83
CA MET A 1 1.28 16.24 4.70
C MET A 1 -0.07 15.75 4.23
N ALA A 2 -0.29 15.63 2.92
CA ALA A 2 -1.51 15.01 2.42
C ALA A 2 -1.51 13.51 2.78
N LEU A 3 -2.68 12.89 2.93
CA LEU A 3 -2.80 11.49 3.37
C LEU A 3 -2.02 10.52 2.45
N LEU A 4 -2.00 10.80 1.14
CA LEU A 4 -1.25 10.04 0.16
C LEU A 4 0.27 10.11 0.43
N ASP A 5 0.80 11.31 0.65
CA ASP A 5 2.24 11.51 0.89
C ASP A 5 2.71 10.71 2.11
N HIS A 6 1.91 10.74 3.18
CA HIS A 6 2.19 9.99 4.41
C HIS A 6 2.18 8.47 4.17
N SER A 7 1.17 7.97 3.46
CA SER A 7 1.09 6.54 3.12
C SER A 7 2.24 6.08 2.21
N VAL A 8 2.67 6.91 1.26
CA VAL A 8 3.84 6.63 0.42
C VAL A 8 5.12 6.66 1.25
N GLU A 9 5.27 7.61 2.17
CA GLU A 9 6.45 7.68 3.04
C GLU A 9 6.58 6.45 3.94
N ALA A 10 5.46 5.94 4.48
CA ALA A 10 5.44 4.70 5.25
C ALA A 10 5.97 3.50 4.44
N LEU A 11 5.58 3.40 3.16
CA LEU A 11 6.10 2.37 2.25
C LEU A 11 7.60 2.54 1.99
N LEU A 12 8.05 3.75 1.68
CA LEU A 12 9.46 4.02 1.35
C LEU A 12 10.41 3.82 2.55
N LYS A 13 9.90 3.99 3.77
CA LYS A 13 10.66 3.76 5.00
C LYS A 13 10.52 2.35 5.56
N GLU A 14 9.68 1.51 4.95
CA GLU A 14 9.31 0.20 5.47
C GLU A 14 8.82 0.30 6.94
N ASP A 15 8.02 1.32 7.25
CA ASP A 15 7.49 1.54 8.60
C ASP A 15 6.39 0.52 8.90
N GLN A 16 6.81 -0.64 9.41
CA GLN A 16 5.93 -1.79 9.63
C GLN A 16 4.72 -1.46 10.52
N ALA A 17 4.90 -0.61 11.54
CA ALA A 17 3.82 -0.24 12.44
C ALA A 17 2.76 0.60 11.72
N GLU A 18 3.21 1.54 10.89
CA GLU A 18 2.30 2.37 10.10
C GLU A 18 1.65 1.57 8.96
N LEU A 19 2.40 0.66 8.32
CA LEU A 19 1.86 -0.24 7.28
C LEU A 19 0.77 -1.16 7.84
N GLU A 20 0.91 -1.69 9.06
CA GLU A 20 -0.15 -2.42 9.74
C GLU A 20 -1.40 -1.54 9.98
N ARG A 21 -1.21 -0.28 10.37
CA ARG A 21 -2.30 0.70 10.57
C ARG A 21 -3.04 1.04 9.28
N LEU A 22 -2.29 1.12 8.17
CA LEU A 22 -2.79 1.34 6.82
C LEU A 22 -3.34 0.05 6.18
N TRP A 23 -3.40 -1.05 6.95
CA TRP A 23 -3.95 -2.33 6.53
C TRP A 23 -3.21 -2.90 5.32
N ASP A 24 -1.89 -2.98 5.41
CA ASP A 24 -1.08 -3.66 4.40
C ASP A 24 -1.39 -5.16 4.33
N HIS A 25 -1.77 -5.62 3.14
CA HIS A 25 -1.99 -7.04 2.90
C HIS A 25 -1.66 -7.48 1.47
N GLN A 26 -1.34 -8.77 1.33
CA GLN A 26 -1.23 -9.40 0.02
C GLN A 26 -2.61 -9.49 -0.64
N LEU A 27 -2.69 -9.13 -1.92
CA LEU A 27 -3.88 -9.39 -2.73
C LEU A 27 -3.98 -10.89 -3.07
N THR A 28 -5.18 -11.32 -3.46
CA THR A 28 -5.46 -12.73 -3.79
C THR A 28 -5.74 -12.93 -5.28
N GLY A 29 -5.90 -14.18 -5.71
CA GLY A 29 -6.22 -14.52 -7.10
C GLY A 29 -5.11 -14.12 -8.09
N ASN A 30 -5.50 -13.52 -9.22
CA ASN A 30 -4.57 -13.10 -10.27
C ASN A 30 -3.64 -11.97 -9.85
N LYS A 31 -3.96 -11.27 -8.74
CA LYS A 31 -3.14 -10.17 -8.19
C LYS A 31 -2.23 -10.62 -7.04
N LYS A 32 -2.02 -11.93 -6.84
CA LYS A 32 -1.16 -12.47 -5.75
C LYS A 32 0.30 -11.99 -5.72
N ALA A 33 0.76 -11.30 -6.77
CA ALA A 33 2.09 -10.70 -6.83
C ALA A 33 2.13 -9.28 -6.23
N PHE A 34 0.97 -8.71 -5.88
CA PHE A 34 0.79 -7.34 -5.41
C PHE A 34 0.24 -7.31 -3.99
N ARG A 35 0.60 -6.24 -3.29
CA ARG A 35 0.09 -5.86 -1.98
C ARG A 35 -0.71 -4.57 -2.10
N GLU A 36 -1.57 -4.33 -1.13
CA GLU A 36 -2.43 -3.16 -1.08
C GLU A 36 -2.39 -2.53 0.31
N ILE A 37 -2.37 -1.19 0.36
CA ILE A 37 -2.64 -0.42 1.58
C ILE A 37 -3.82 0.53 1.36
N HIS A 38 -4.51 0.87 2.44
CA HIS A 38 -5.57 1.86 2.47
C HIS A 38 -5.02 3.22 2.93
N VAL A 39 -5.20 4.25 2.10
CA VAL A 39 -4.69 5.60 2.35
C VAL A 39 -5.34 6.21 3.58
N GLY A 40 -4.51 6.64 4.53
CA GLY A 40 -4.92 7.30 5.77
C GLY A 40 -5.47 6.39 6.87
N GLN A 41 -6.36 5.44 6.54
CA GLN A 41 -6.93 4.49 7.50
C GLN A 41 -7.50 3.26 6.79
N ARG A 42 -7.59 2.14 7.53
CA ARG A 42 -8.14 0.87 7.04
C ARG A 42 -9.51 0.94 6.35
N ALA A 43 -10.43 1.77 6.85
CA ALA A 43 -11.78 1.88 6.27
C ALA A 43 -11.85 2.78 5.02
N SER A 44 -10.70 3.32 4.59
CA SER A 44 -10.63 4.15 3.40
C SER A 44 -10.87 3.31 2.15
N ASP A 45 -11.67 3.80 1.23
CA ASP A 45 -11.84 3.20 -0.10
C ASP A 45 -10.70 3.59 -1.05
N TRP A 46 -9.86 4.54 -0.63
CA TRP A 46 -8.71 4.99 -1.40
C TRP A 46 -7.51 4.08 -1.11
N VAL A 47 -7.05 3.34 -2.12
CA VAL A 47 -5.95 2.38 -1.98
C VAL A 47 -4.70 2.70 -2.81
N ILE A 48 -3.58 2.09 -2.41
CA ILE A 48 -2.33 2.03 -3.17
C ILE A 48 -1.97 0.55 -3.36
N GLU A 49 -1.84 0.12 -4.61
CA GLU A 49 -1.27 -1.18 -4.96
C GLU A 49 0.25 -1.06 -5.17
N TYR A 50 1.02 -2.01 -4.65
CA TYR A 50 2.46 -2.03 -4.80
C TYR A 50 3.00 -3.46 -4.85
N GLN A 51 4.26 -3.61 -5.24
CA GLN A 51 4.96 -4.88 -5.23
C GLN A 51 6.26 -4.77 -4.45
N LEU A 52 6.55 -5.77 -3.62
CA LEU A 52 7.88 -6.00 -3.05
C LEU A 52 8.64 -6.96 -3.96
N LYS A 53 9.87 -6.60 -4.31
CA LYS A 53 10.83 -7.50 -4.97
C LYS A 53 11.60 -8.30 -3.92
N ASP A 54 12.23 -9.39 -4.36
CA ASP A 54 12.99 -10.30 -3.49
C ASP A 54 14.17 -9.62 -2.77
N ASP A 55 14.65 -8.49 -3.30
CA ASP A 55 15.73 -7.67 -2.74
C ASP A 55 15.23 -6.60 -1.75
N GLY A 56 13.94 -6.61 -1.41
CA GLY A 56 13.31 -5.61 -0.54
C GLY A 56 12.87 -4.35 -1.29
N THR A 57 13.15 -4.22 -2.58
CA THR A 57 12.74 -3.03 -3.34
C THR A 57 11.22 -2.92 -3.42
N VAL A 58 10.71 -1.78 -2.95
CA VAL A 58 9.31 -1.37 -3.14
C VAL A 58 9.13 -0.78 -4.53
N VAL A 59 8.27 -1.39 -5.34
CA VAL A 59 7.81 -0.86 -6.63
C VAL A 59 6.37 -0.39 -6.50
N LEU A 60 6.20 0.93 -6.53
CA LEU A 60 4.88 1.57 -6.45
C LEU A 60 4.24 1.60 -7.84
N LEU A 61 3.11 0.91 -7.98
CA LEU A 61 2.26 0.98 -9.17
C LEU A 61 1.03 1.79 -8.78
N LEU A 62 1.09 3.10 -8.98
CA LEU A 62 0.03 4.02 -8.58
C LEU A 62 -1.21 3.85 -9.46
N GLN A 63 -2.01 2.83 -9.17
CA GLN A 63 -3.45 2.91 -9.31
C GLN A 63 -4.00 3.44 -7.98
N THR A 64 -4.69 4.56 -8.03
CA THR A 64 -5.19 5.28 -6.86
C THR A 64 -6.64 5.69 -7.15
N GLY A 65 -7.58 5.17 -6.37
CA GLY A 65 -9.02 5.39 -6.53
C GLY A 65 -9.80 4.56 -5.51
N SER A 66 -11.12 4.58 -5.62
CA SER A 66 -12.06 3.70 -4.90
C SER A 66 -11.86 2.23 -5.29
N HIS A 67 -12.17 1.28 -4.39
CA HIS A 67 -12.36 -0.12 -4.79
C HIS A 67 -13.48 -0.19 -5.85
N HIS A 68 -13.22 -0.90 -6.96
CA HIS A 68 -14.20 -1.19 -8.00
C HIS A 68 -14.91 -2.51 -7.74
#